data_AF-A0A3D3UTY9-F1
#
_entry.id   AF-A0A3D3UTY9-F1
#
_cell.length_a   1.000
_cell.length_b   1.000
_cell.length_c   1.000
_cell.angle_alpha   90.00
_cell.angle_beta   90.00
_cell.angle_gamma   90.00
#
_symmetry.space_group_name_H-M   'P 1'
#
loop_
_entity.id
_entity.type
_entity.pdbx_description
1 polymer ?
#
loop_
_entity_poly.entity_id
_entity_poly.type
_entity_poly.pdbx_seq_one_letter_code
_entity_poly.pdbx_strand_id
1 'polypeptide(L)' 'MDKSELPELVQVLLDPRSYPDEPKRVELIQTQMSFVFLTGDYVYKVKKPVNLG' A
#
# COMPACT_ATOMS: atom_id res chain seq x y z
N MET A 1 -10.85 2.39 -9.76
CA MET A 1 -10.64 1.14 -9.01
C MET A 1 -11.42 1.28 -7.73
N ASP A 2 -12.37 0.38 -7.49
CA ASP A 2 -13.11 0.42 -6.23
C ASP A 2 -12.16 0.00 -5.09
N LYS A 3 -12.07 0.81 -4.04
CA LYS A 3 -11.21 0.50 -2.88
C LYS A 3 -11.72 -0.73 -2.12
N SER A 4 -13.00 -1.06 -2.26
CA SER A 4 -13.64 -2.21 -1.59
C SER A 4 -13.03 -3.56 -1.99
N GLU A 5 -12.39 -3.65 -3.16
CA GLU A 5 -11.77 -4.87 -3.68
C GLU A 5 -10.32 -5.09 -3.20
N LEU A 6 -9.73 -4.11 -2.50
CA LEU A 6 -8.38 -4.23 -1.96
C LEU A 6 -8.39 -4.95 -0.61
N PRO A 7 -7.33 -5.70 -0.26
CA PRO A 7 -7.19 -6.24 1.10
C PRO A 7 -7.30 -5.14 2.14
N GLU A 8 -7.91 -5.43 3.30
CA GLU A 8 -8.16 -4.45 4.36
C GLU A 8 -6.88 -3.69 4.78
N LEU A 9 -5.76 -4.39 4.93
CA LEU A 9 -4.46 -3.77 5.20
C LEU A 9 -4.06 -2.72 4.16
N VAL A 10 -4.31 -3.00 2.87
CA VAL A 10 -4.00 -2.06 1.79
C VAL A 10 -4.90 -0.84 1.85
N GLN A 11 -6.17 -1.02 2.22
CA GLN A 11 -7.10 0.10 2.38
C GLN A 11 -6.66 1.04 3.51
N VAL A 12 -6.22 0.49 4.64
CA VAL A 12 -5.67 1.28 5.76
C VAL A 12 -4.40 2.02 5.35
N LEU A 13 -3.49 1.33 4.66
CA LEU A 13 -2.23 1.92 4.19
C LEU A 13 -2.40 2.94 3.05
N LEU A 14 -3.60 3.11 2.49
CA LEU A 14 -3.90 4.22 1.57
C LEU A 14 -4.22 5.53 2.31
N ASP A 15 -4.47 5.50 3.62
CA ASP A 15 -4.63 6.71 4.44
C ASP A 15 -3.25 7.30 4.78
N PRO A 16 -2.96 8.56 4.42
CA PRO A 16 -1.72 9.21 4.82
C PRO A 16 -1.43 9.22 6.31
N ARG A 17 -2.46 9.19 7.17
CA ARG A 17 -2.31 9.17 8.64
C ARG A 17 -1.76 7.85 9.17
N SER A 18 -1.65 6.83 8.33
CA SER A 18 -1.02 5.55 8.67
C SER A 18 0.51 5.63 8.70
N TYR A 19 1.11 6.75 8.28
CA TYR A 19 2.55 6.92 8.17
C TYR A 19 3.08 7.99 9.15
N PRO A 20 4.26 7.80 9.77
CA PRO A 20 4.83 8.74 10.74
C PRO A 20 5.00 10.16 10.21
N ASP A 21 5.30 10.29 8.91
CA ASP A 21 5.62 11.58 8.29
C ASP A 21 4.40 12.29 7.70
N GLU A 22 3.19 11.71 7.87
CA GLU A 22 1.90 12.25 7.39
C GLU A 22 1.98 12.86 5.98
N PRO A 23 2.33 12.06 4.95
CA PRO A 23 2.53 12.54 3.60
C PRO A 23 1.26 13.21 3.04
N LYS A 24 1.40 14.15 2.11
CA LYS A 24 0.20 14.79 1.50
C LYS A 24 -0.68 13.81 0.72
N ARG A 25 -0.08 12.76 0.17
CA ARG A 25 -0.76 11.74 -0.64
C ARG A 25 0.00 10.43 -0.54
N VAL A 26 -0.76 9.34 -0.63
CA VAL A 26 -0.23 7.99 -0.80
C VAL A 26 -0.60 7.50 -2.19
N GLU A 27 0.38 7.03 -2.95
CA GLU A 27 0.16 6.38 -4.24
C GLU A 27 0.40 4.88 -4.14
N LEU A 28 -0.59 4.09 -4.58
CA LEU A 28 -0.48 2.64 -4.61
C LEU A 28 -0.05 2.16 -5.99
N ILE A 29 1.10 1.48 -6.03
CA ILE A 29 1.55 0.70 -7.18
C ILE A 29 1.43 -0.78 -6.82
N GLN A 30 0.80 -1.55 -7.72
CA GLN A 30 0.72 -3.00 -7.57
C GLN A 30 1.71 -3.67 -8.51
N THR A 31 2.47 -4.61 -7.96
CA THR A 31 3.32 -5.53 -8.72
C THR A 31 2.76 -6.95 -8.60
N GLN A 32 3.40 -7.91 -9.25
CA GLN A 32 2.99 -9.31 -9.19
C GLN A 32 3.08 -9.89 -7.76
N MET A 33 4.09 -9.52 -6.97
CA MET A 33 4.30 -10.07 -5.63
C MET A 33 4.12 -9.05 -4.49
N SER A 34 3.78 -7.79 -4.76
CA SER A 34 3.78 -6.76 -3.71
C SER A 34 2.84 -5.59 -4.00
N PHE A 35 2.39 -4.95 -2.93
CA PHE A 35 1.86 -3.60 -2.90
C PHE A 35 2.98 -2.62 -2.52
N VAL A 36 3.08 -1.51 -3.24
CA VAL A 36 4.08 -0.46 -3.01
C VAL A 36 3.34 0.85 -2.78
N PHE A 37 3.63 1.52 -1.67
CA PHE A 37 3.04 2.78 -1.26
C PHE A 37 4.10 3.87 -1.33
N LEU A 38 3.90 4.83 -2.23
CA LEU A 38 4.76 6.01 -2.36
C LEU A 38 4.20 7.13 -1.49
N THR A 39 5.03 7.66 -0.59
CA THR A 39 4.63 8.66 0.42
C THR A 39 5.48 9.93 0.34
N GLY A 40 5.95 10.30 -0.86
CA GLY A 40 6.92 11.38 -1.04
C GLY A 40 8.34 10.87 -0.79
N ASP A 41 8.91 11.15 0.37
CA ASP A 41 10.32 10.87 0.68
C ASP A 41 10.60 9.39 1.00
N TYR A 42 9.56 8.62 1.31
CA TYR A 42 9.64 7.22 1.67
C TYR A 42 8.80 6.32 0.75
N VAL A 43 9.19 5.04 0.74
CA VAL A 43 8.48 3.97 0.04
C VAL A 43 8.27 2.81 0.99
N TYR A 44 7.02 2.40 1.15
CA TYR A 44 6.63 1.26 1.97
C TYR A 44 6.18 0.11 1.07
N LYS A 45 6.66 -1.12 1.31
CA LYS A 45 6.36 -2.29 0.49
C LYS A 45 5.80 -3.42 1.33
N VAL A 46 4.63 -3.92 0.94
CA VAL A 46 4.00 -5.10 1.55
C VAL A 46 4.01 -6.24 0.55
N LYS A 47 4.59 -7.38 0.93
CA LYS A 47 4.54 -8.59 0.10
C LYS A 47 3.11 -9.13 0.08
N LYS A 48 2.62 -9.48 -1.11
CA LYS A 48 1.37 -10.23 -1.26
C LYS A 48 1.58 -11.62 -0.66
N PRO A 49 0.58 -12.20 0.03
CA PRO A 49 0.64 -13.60 0.42
C PRO A 49 0.77 -14.45 -0.84
N VAL A 50 1.88 -15.20 -0.96
CA VAL A 50 2.11 -16.13 -2.07
C VAL A 50 2.19 -17.52 -1.47
N ASN A 51 1.25 -18.39 -1.85
CA ASN A 51 1.40 -19.83 -1.64
C ASN A 51 2.20 -20.38 -2.82
N LEU A 52 3.43 -20.81 -2.56
CA LEU A 52 4.33 -21.35 -3.59
C LEU A 52 4.18 -22.87 -3.81
N GLY A 53 3.24 -23.52 -3.10
CA GLY A 53 3.04 -24.96 -3.18
C GLY A 53 4.07 -25.75 -2.38
#